data_AF-A0A1E7F6I9-F1
#
_entry.id   AF-A0A1E7F6I9-F1
#
_cell.length_a   1.000
_cell.length_b   1.000
_cell.length_c   1.000
_cell.angle_alpha   90.00
_cell.angle_beta   90.00
_cell.angle_gamma   90.00
#
_symmetry.space_group_name_H-M   'P 1'
#
loop_
_entity.id
_entity.type
_entity.pdbx_description
1 polymer ?
#
loop_
_entity_poly.entity_id
_entity_poly.type
_entity_poly.pdbx_seq_one_letter_code
_entity_poly.pdbx_strand_id
1 'polypeptide(L)'
;MNATEPLPRGQQMLLQRLIAKHCITSGKAEKEFKTLVANWKDYASRNDDDDDDDDGEEEENQNQGKVNFMGPGINTLEDAFVSINRQLKPGFGLEIVTLVDTFDNNTHYIAVINTMADEIAKKETVFAKSWNPHEHLEGGFKLSLDHATRVVGILLEEKWLRTSLTGDSEKQHRRESVQAKIELAPRTFLELSHYITSLGFDERKLPQFLFHRD
;
A
#
# COMPACT_ATOMS: atom_id res chain seq x y z
N MET A 1 15.38 -22.91 -0.34
CA MET A 1 14.49 -23.20 0.80
C MET A 1 13.08 -23.20 0.24
N ASN A 2 12.44 -24.37 0.23
CA ASN A 2 11.17 -24.61 -0.46
C ASN A 2 10.05 -24.75 0.59
N ALA A 3 8.89 -24.20 0.24
CA ALA A 3 7.64 -24.07 1.01
C ALA A 3 7.63 -22.93 2.05
N THR A 4 7.07 -21.79 1.64
CA THR A 4 6.55 -20.77 2.56
C THR A 4 5.38 -21.38 3.32
N GLU A 5 5.55 -21.63 4.63
CA GLU A 5 4.43 -22.01 5.49
C GLU A 5 3.29 -20.99 5.31
N PRO A 6 2.03 -21.45 5.23
CA PRO A 6 0.91 -20.55 5.04
C PRO A 6 0.84 -19.56 6.20
N LEU A 7 0.68 -18.27 5.87
CA LEU A 7 0.48 -17.23 6.88
C LEU A 7 -0.70 -17.61 7.80
N PRO A 8 -0.61 -17.38 9.12
CA PRO A 8 -1.76 -17.49 10.02
C PRO A 8 -2.96 -16.69 9.51
N ARG A 9 -4.17 -17.14 9.82
CA ARG A 9 -5.41 -16.55 9.27
C ARG A 9 -5.50 -15.04 9.54
N GLY A 10 -5.11 -14.59 10.74
CA GLY A 10 -5.10 -13.17 11.07
C GLY A 10 -4.12 -12.35 10.24
N GLN A 11 -2.93 -12.89 9.96
CA GLN A 11 -1.96 -12.25 9.06
C GLN A 11 -2.48 -12.19 7.62
N GLN A 12 -3.13 -13.25 7.11
CA GLN A 12 -3.76 -13.24 5.79
C GLN A 12 -4.82 -12.14 5.67
N MET A 13 -5.70 -12.01 6.67
CA MET A 13 -6.76 -10.99 6.67
C MET A 13 -6.18 -9.58 6.76
N LEU A 14 -5.16 -9.36 7.58
CA LEU A 14 -4.46 -8.07 7.65
C LEU A 14 -3.87 -7.73 6.28
N LEU A 15 -3.14 -8.65 5.66
CA LEU A 15 -2.55 -8.46 4.34
C LEU A 15 -3.60 -8.14 3.27
N GLN A 16 -4.71 -8.88 3.24
CA GLN A 16 -5.81 -8.61 2.31
C GLN A 16 -6.38 -7.20 2.48
N ARG A 17 -6.55 -6.73 3.72
CA ARG A 17 -7.03 -5.36 4.00
C ARG A 17 -6.01 -4.31 3.56
N LEU A 18 -4.71 -4.56 3.75
CA LEU A 18 -3.66 -3.65 3.27
C LEU A 18 -3.68 -3.53 1.75
N ILE A 19 -3.75 -4.66 1.03
CA ILE A 19 -3.82 -4.69 -0.43
C ILE A 19 -5.06 -3.96 -0.94
N ALA A 20 -6.24 -4.25 -0.36
CA ALA A 20 -7.50 -3.64 -0.76
C ALA A 20 -7.54 -2.12 -0.55
N LYS A 21 -6.78 -1.61 0.43
CA LYS A 21 -6.72 -0.16 0.70
C LYS A 21 -5.62 0.56 -0.07
N HIS A 22 -4.77 -0.17 -0.79
CA HIS A 22 -3.62 0.31 -1.58
C HIS A 22 -2.51 0.97 -0.76
N CYS A 23 -2.84 2.01 0.02
CA CYS A 23 -1.94 2.67 0.95
C CYS A 23 -2.73 3.28 2.11
N ILE A 24 -2.23 3.13 3.32
CA ILE A 24 -2.89 3.62 4.54
C ILE A 24 -1.89 4.27 5.48
N THR A 25 -2.36 5.15 6.36
CA THR A 25 -1.49 5.73 7.39
C THR A 25 -1.24 4.72 8.52
N SER A 26 -0.12 4.85 9.22
CA SER A 26 0.25 4.01 10.37
C SER A 26 -0.85 3.93 11.43
N GLY A 27 -1.44 5.06 11.81
CA GLY A 27 -2.56 5.07 12.76
C GLY A 27 -3.80 4.31 12.28
N LYS A 28 -4.09 4.31 10.96
CA LYS A 28 -5.19 3.51 10.39
C LYS A 28 -4.83 2.03 10.35
N ALA A 29 -3.59 1.68 10.02
CA ALA A 29 -3.12 0.29 10.04
C ALA A 29 -3.21 -0.33 11.44
N GLU A 30 -2.78 0.42 12.45
CA GLU A 30 -2.85 0.03 13.86
C GLU A 30 -4.29 -0.21 14.31
N LYS A 31 -5.21 0.66 13.88
CA LYS A 31 -6.65 0.48 14.14
C LYS A 31 -7.19 -0.79 13.50
N GLU A 32 -6.82 -1.08 12.25
CA GLU A 32 -7.24 -2.31 11.55
C GLU A 32 -6.71 -3.57 12.26
N PHE A 33 -5.45 -3.56 12.67
CA PHE A 33 -4.83 -4.66 13.42
C PHE A 33 -5.56 -4.91 14.74
N LYS A 34 -5.77 -3.87 15.55
CA LYS A 34 -6.52 -3.98 16.81
C LYS A 34 -7.93 -4.49 16.61
N THR A 35 -8.61 -4.03 15.55
CA THR A 35 -9.97 -4.47 15.21
C THR A 35 -9.99 -5.96 14.84
N LEU A 36 -9.02 -6.43 14.04
CA LEU A 36 -8.90 -7.85 13.70
C LEU A 36 -8.66 -8.73 14.94
N VAL A 37 -7.76 -8.31 15.82
CA VAL A 37 -7.44 -9.04 17.05
C VAL A 37 -8.62 -9.05 18.02
N ALA A 38 -9.35 -7.93 18.16
CA ALA A 38 -10.53 -7.84 19.02
C ALA A 38 -11.68 -8.72 18.53
N ASN A 39 -12.03 -8.63 17.24
CA ASN A 39 -13.12 -9.41 16.66
C ASN A 39 -12.89 -10.92 16.78
N TRP A 40 -11.64 -11.38 16.73
CA TRP A 40 -11.33 -12.79 16.95
C TRP A 40 -11.56 -13.22 18.39
N LYS A 41 -11.21 -12.38 19.37
CA LYS A 41 -11.45 -12.68 20.79
C LYS A 41 -12.94 -12.85 21.07
N ASP A 42 -13.78 -11.98 20.51
CA ASP A 42 -15.23 -12.04 20.65
C ASP A 42 -15.85 -13.28 19.97
N TYR A 43 -15.25 -13.73 18.86
CA TYR A 43 -15.67 -14.96 18.19
C TYR A 43 -15.27 -16.21 18.97
N ALA A 44 -14.02 -16.26 19.45
CA ALA A 44 -13.52 -17.39 20.24
C ALA A 44 -14.33 -17.57 21.53
N SER A 45 -14.63 -16.48 22.24
CA SER A 45 -15.40 -16.54 23.50
C SER A 45 -16.84 -17.02 23.33
N ARG A 46 -17.43 -16.93 22.13
CA ARG A 46 -18.81 -17.37 21.88
C ARG A 46 -18.94 -18.85 21.54
N ASN A 47 -17.84 -19.49 21.15
CA ASN A 47 -17.84 -20.91 20.80
C ASN A 47 -17.47 -21.80 21.99
N ASP A 48 -17.03 -21.21 23.10
CA ASP A 48 -16.62 -21.94 24.32
C ASP A 48 -17.78 -22.07 25.35
N ASP A 49 -18.96 -21.48 25.09
CA ASP A 49 -20.09 -21.40 26.06
C ASP A 49 -21.20 -22.44 25.81
N ASP A 50 -21.05 -23.39 24.87
CA ASP A 50 -22.14 -24.30 24.43
C ASP A 50 -21.98 -25.79 24.82
N ASP A 51 -20.97 -26.18 25.61
CA ASP A 51 -20.75 -27.59 26.01
C ASP A 51 -20.66 -27.80 27.54
N ASP A 52 -21.73 -27.51 28.29
CA ASP A 52 -21.86 -27.93 29.71
C ASP A 52 -23.24 -28.58 29.96
N ASP A 53 -23.32 -29.89 29.70
CA ASP A 53 -24.29 -30.83 30.28
C ASP A 53 -23.69 -32.28 30.19
N ASP A 54 -22.45 -32.49 30.67
CA ASP A 54 -21.91 -33.85 30.86
C ASP A 54 -21.15 -33.97 32.20
N ASP A 55 -21.79 -34.66 33.15
CA ASP A 55 -21.32 -35.00 34.50
C ASP A 55 -20.15 -36.02 34.48
N GLY A 56 -19.00 -35.63 33.92
CA GLY A 56 -17.82 -36.49 33.75
C GLY A 56 -16.57 -35.94 34.40
N GLU A 57 -16.17 -36.57 35.50
CA GLU A 57 -14.97 -36.37 36.33
C GLU A 57 -13.77 -35.64 35.70
N GLU A 58 -13.31 -34.61 36.45
CA GLU A 58 -12.20 -33.71 36.20
C GLU A 58 -10.85 -34.43 35.97
N GLU A 59 -10.38 -34.47 34.72
CA GLU A 59 -8.94 -34.49 34.42
C GLU A 59 -8.48 -33.12 33.91
N GLU A 60 -7.68 -32.45 34.75
CA GLU A 60 -6.97 -31.21 34.48
C GLU A 60 -6.13 -31.31 33.19
N ASN A 61 -6.69 -30.87 32.06
CA ASN A 61 -5.93 -30.57 30.86
C ASN A 61 -6.34 -29.21 30.29
N GLN A 62 -6.23 -28.17 31.13
CA GLN A 62 -6.41 -26.75 30.79
C GLN A 62 -5.26 -26.19 29.93
N ASN A 63 -4.90 -26.88 28.85
CA ASN A 63 -3.94 -26.38 27.87
C ASN A 63 -4.37 -26.70 26.43
N GLN A 64 -5.69 -26.82 26.20
CA GLN A 64 -6.22 -26.74 24.84
C GLN A 64 -5.94 -25.34 24.30
N GLY A 65 -5.00 -25.33 23.35
CA GLY A 65 -4.26 -24.16 22.95
C GLY A 65 -5.17 -23.04 22.48
N LYS A 66 -5.05 -21.89 23.14
CA LYS A 66 -5.50 -20.61 22.63
C LYS A 66 -4.84 -20.40 21.26
N VAL A 67 -5.51 -20.80 20.19
CA VAL A 67 -4.97 -20.73 18.83
C VAL A 67 -4.67 -19.27 18.56
N ASN A 68 -3.38 -18.95 18.52
CA ASN A 68 -2.95 -17.57 18.42
C ASN A 68 -3.28 -17.10 16.99
N PHE A 69 -4.36 -16.34 16.83
CA PHE A 69 -4.94 -15.97 15.52
C PHE A 69 -3.95 -15.30 14.58
N MET A 70 -3.06 -14.48 15.14
CA MET A 70 -1.99 -13.83 14.41
C MET A 70 -0.74 -14.70 14.25
N GLY A 71 -0.67 -15.86 14.89
CA GLY A 71 0.54 -16.68 15.00
C GLY A 71 1.26 -16.50 16.33
N PRO A 72 2.16 -17.43 16.68
CA PRO A 72 2.89 -17.38 17.95
C PRO A 72 3.81 -16.16 18.02
N GLY A 73 3.80 -15.47 19.16
CA GLY A 73 4.72 -14.35 19.44
C GLY A 73 4.38 -13.02 18.77
N ILE A 74 3.23 -12.90 18.10
CA ILE A 74 2.84 -11.68 17.37
C ILE A 74 1.84 -10.88 18.20
N ASN A 75 2.34 -9.82 18.84
CA ASN A 75 1.55 -8.99 19.75
C ASN A 75 1.36 -7.56 19.23
N THR A 76 2.23 -7.10 18.35
CA THR A 76 2.17 -5.76 17.75
C THR A 76 1.96 -5.80 16.24
N LEU A 77 1.63 -4.65 15.66
CA LEU A 77 1.54 -4.48 14.21
C LEU A 77 2.90 -4.72 13.54
N GLU A 78 3.97 -4.25 14.16
CA GLU A 78 5.34 -4.42 13.69
C GLU A 78 5.74 -5.90 13.65
N ASP A 79 5.41 -6.67 14.69
CA ASP A 79 5.65 -8.12 14.74
C ASP A 79 4.95 -8.81 13.55
N ALA A 80 3.69 -8.41 13.28
CA ALA A 80 2.92 -8.95 12.18
C ALA A 80 3.54 -8.61 10.82
N PHE A 81 4.00 -7.37 10.62
CA PHE A 81 4.67 -6.97 9.38
C PHE A 81 5.97 -7.73 9.16
N VAL A 82 6.80 -7.89 10.19
CA VAL A 82 8.04 -8.67 10.10
C VAL A 82 7.75 -10.13 9.72
N SER A 83 6.75 -10.74 10.38
CA SER A 83 6.31 -12.11 10.07
C SER A 83 5.79 -12.24 8.64
N ILE A 84 4.93 -11.31 8.20
CA ILE A 84 4.37 -11.32 6.83
C ILE A 84 5.48 -11.13 5.78
N ASN A 85 6.37 -10.17 5.99
CA ASN A 85 7.47 -9.89 5.06
C ASN A 85 8.44 -11.06 4.91
N ARG A 86 8.64 -11.86 5.96
CA ARG A 86 9.44 -13.08 5.88
C ARG A 86 8.89 -14.08 4.84
N GLN A 87 7.58 -14.10 4.65
CA GLN A 87 6.91 -14.97 3.66
C GLN A 87 6.78 -14.28 2.29
N LEU A 88 6.45 -12.98 2.26
CA LEU A 88 6.19 -12.25 1.02
C LEU A 88 7.42 -12.07 0.14
N LYS A 89 8.58 -11.75 0.73
CA LYS A 89 9.81 -11.46 -0.03
C LYS A 89 10.29 -12.65 -0.87
N PRO A 90 10.57 -13.83 -0.30
CA PRO A 90 11.12 -14.94 -1.07
C PRO A 90 10.07 -15.60 -1.99
N GLY A 91 8.79 -15.57 -1.62
CA GLY A 91 7.73 -16.24 -2.37
C GLY A 91 7.16 -15.42 -3.53
N PHE A 92 6.95 -14.12 -3.31
CA PHE A 92 6.15 -13.28 -4.21
C PHE A 92 6.88 -12.01 -4.69
N GLY A 93 8.06 -11.72 -4.15
CA GLY A 93 8.74 -10.45 -4.41
C GLY A 93 7.97 -9.25 -3.85
N LEU A 94 7.06 -9.46 -2.89
CA LEU A 94 6.27 -8.41 -2.25
C LEU A 94 6.86 -8.04 -0.89
N GLU A 95 6.63 -6.80 -0.46
CA GLU A 95 7.01 -6.31 0.86
C GLU A 95 6.03 -5.26 1.37
N ILE A 96 5.69 -5.32 2.66
CA ILE A 96 5.04 -4.24 3.39
C ILE A 96 6.11 -3.22 3.76
N VAL A 97 6.00 -2.00 3.22
CA VAL A 97 6.96 -0.90 3.44
C VAL A 97 6.27 0.29 4.07
N THR A 98 7.01 1.01 4.91
CA THR A 98 6.58 2.28 5.51
C THR A 98 7.36 3.45 4.88
N LEU A 99 6.64 4.43 4.32
CA LEU A 99 7.15 5.72 3.86
C LEU A 99 6.90 6.77 4.94
N VAL A 100 7.89 7.61 5.21
CA VAL A 100 7.69 8.85 5.97
C VAL A 100 7.55 10.01 4.98
N ASP A 101 6.35 10.56 4.85
CA ASP A 101 6.09 11.68 3.95
C ASP A 101 6.39 13.01 4.66
N THR A 102 7.55 13.59 4.36
CA THR A 102 7.99 14.86 4.92
C THR A 102 7.14 16.07 4.52
N PHE A 103 6.36 15.96 3.44
CA PHE A 103 5.50 17.05 2.97
C PHE A 103 4.14 17.03 3.66
N ASP A 104 3.72 15.87 4.14
CA ASP A 104 2.48 15.68 4.87
C ASP A 104 2.75 15.50 6.36
N ASN A 105 3.41 16.50 6.98
CA ASN A 105 3.69 16.53 8.42
C ASN A 105 4.39 15.27 8.98
N ASN A 106 5.33 14.69 8.21
CA ASN A 106 5.98 13.42 8.55
C ASN A 106 4.97 12.28 8.76
N THR A 107 3.88 12.25 8.01
CA THR A 107 2.90 11.17 8.09
C THR A 107 3.51 9.87 7.61
N HIS A 108 3.34 8.81 8.39
CA HIS A 108 3.82 7.47 8.05
C HIS A 108 2.75 6.74 7.22
N TYR A 109 3.08 6.42 5.99
CA TYR A 109 2.27 5.69 5.04
C TYR A 109 2.77 4.25 4.90
N ILE A 110 1.87 3.29 4.87
CA ILE A 110 2.16 1.86 4.75
C ILE A 110 1.49 1.35 3.49
N ALA A 111 2.23 0.59 2.68
CA ALA A 111 1.72 -0.07 1.49
C ALA A 111 2.39 -1.43 1.29
N VAL A 112 1.70 -2.32 0.57
CA VAL A 112 2.31 -3.55 0.04
C VAL A 112 2.85 -3.22 -1.35
N ILE A 113 4.15 -3.33 -1.53
CA ILE A 113 4.82 -3.02 -2.79
C ILE A 113 5.49 -4.24 -3.39
N ASN A 114 5.70 -4.18 -4.70
CA ASN A 114 6.50 -5.15 -5.42
C ASN A 114 7.97 -4.72 -5.44
N THR A 115 8.80 -5.42 -4.66
CA THR A 115 10.25 -5.20 -4.59
C THR A 115 10.98 -5.57 -5.88
N MET A 116 10.34 -6.38 -6.73
CA MET A 116 10.88 -6.77 -8.04
C MET A 116 10.41 -5.83 -9.16
N ALA A 117 9.63 -4.79 -8.86
CA ALA A 117 9.17 -3.82 -9.87
C ALA A 117 10.35 -3.22 -10.66
N ASP A 118 11.45 -2.93 -9.98
CA ASP A 118 12.69 -2.45 -10.61
C ASP A 118 13.35 -3.48 -11.51
N GLU A 119 13.41 -4.74 -11.11
CA GLU A 119 13.97 -5.80 -11.96
C GLU A 119 13.09 -6.02 -13.20
N ILE A 120 11.77 -5.94 -13.06
CA ILE A 120 10.82 -6.03 -14.18
C ILE A 120 11.02 -4.84 -15.12
N ALA A 121 11.06 -3.62 -14.59
CA ALA A 121 11.27 -2.40 -15.36
C ALA A 121 12.64 -2.37 -16.09
N LYS A 122 13.67 -2.98 -15.50
CA LYS A 122 15.02 -3.12 -16.09
C LYS A 122 15.15 -4.28 -17.09
N LYS A 123 14.43 -5.40 -16.86
CA LYS A 123 14.48 -6.59 -17.75
C LYS A 123 13.73 -6.38 -19.05
N GLU A 124 12.74 -5.49 -19.07
CA GLU A 124 12.05 -5.17 -20.30
C GLU A 124 12.71 -4.00 -21.05
N THR A 125 12.61 -4.06 -22.38
CA THR A 125 12.72 -2.93 -23.32
C THR A 125 11.91 -1.69 -22.92
N VAL A 126 11.13 -1.73 -21.83
CA VAL A 126 10.39 -0.61 -21.23
C VAL A 126 11.27 0.59 -20.98
N PHE A 127 12.50 0.45 -20.47
CA PHE A 127 13.38 1.60 -20.23
C PHE A 127 13.76 2.33 -21.53
N ALA A 128 13.99 1.59 -22.61
CA ALA A 128 14.28 2.15 -23.92
C ALA A 128 13.01 2.72 -24.60
N LYS A 129 11.85 2.06 -24.40
CA LYS A 129 10.55 2.44 -24.98
C LYS A 129 9.86 3.61 -24.24
N SER A 130 10.15 3.80 -22.95
CA SER A 130 9.55 4.84 -22.10
C SER A 130 10.24 6.19 -22.23
N TRP A 131 11.48 6.22 -22.73
CA TRP A 131 12.23 7.45 -22.96
C TRP A 131 11.70 8.23 -24.17
N ASN A 132 11.04 7.55 -25.11
CA ASN A 132 10.46 8.19 -26.30
C ASN A 132 9.08 7.58 -26.63
N PRO A 133 8.06 7.79 -25.78
CA PRO A 133 6.73 7.22 -26.02
C PRO A 133 6.13 7.68 -27.35
N HIS A 134 6.59 8.84 -27.86
CA HIS A 134 6.22 9.36 -29.17
C HIS A 134 6.68 8.50 -30.36
N GLU A 135 7.78 7.75 -30.26
CA GLU A 135 8.28 6.89 -31.35
C GLU A 135 7.47 5.60 -31.52
N HIS A 136 6.69 5.20 -30.51
CA HIS A 136 5.92 3.96 -30.51
C HIS A 136 4.41 4.14 -30.59
N LEU A 137 3.94 5.39 -30.60
CA LEU A 137 2.55 5.68 -30.93
C LEU A 137 2.36 5.52 -32.45
N GLU A 138 1.67 4.46 -32.85
CA GLU A 138 1.33 4.22 -34.26
C GLU A 138 0.63 5.45 -34.88
N GLY A 139 1.09 5.88 -36.05
CA GLY A 139 0.29 6.67 -36.98
C GLY A 139 -0.24 8.01 -36.49
N GLY A 140 0.58 8.84 -35.83
CA GLY A 140 0.19 10.21 -35.53
C GLY A 140 -0.87 10.35 -34.43
N PHE A 141 -0.87 9.42 -33.47
CA PHE A 141 -1.69 9.52 -32.26
C PHE A 141 -1.41 10.85 -31.54
N LYS A 142 -2.34 11.80 -31.68
CA LYS A 142 -2.33 13.04 -30.92
C LYS A 142 -3.09 12.79 -29.63
N LEU A 143 -2.36 12.76 -28.51
CA LEU A 143 -2.97 12.80 -27.19
C LEU A 143 -3.74 14.13 -27.09
N SER A 144 -5.07 14.09 -27.22
CA SER A 144 -5.89 15.28 -27.02
C SER A 144 -5.87 15.68 -25.55
N LEU A 145 -6.13 16.95 -25.27
CA LEU A 145 -6.26 17.43 -23.90
C LEU A 145 -7.32 16.63 -23.13
N ASP A 146 -8.45 16.31 -23.79
CA ASP A 146 -9.53 15.52 -23.18
C ASP A 146 -9.09 14.10 -22.80
N HIS A 147 -8.26 13.45 -23.63
CA HIS A 147 -7.71 12.14 -23.31
C HIS A 147 -6.72 12.22 -22.14
N ALA A 148 -5.85 13.23 -22.13
CA ALA A 148 -4.91 13.45 -21.04
C ALA A 148 -5.66 13.71 -19.71
N THR A 149 -6.66 14.59 -19.73
CA THR A 149 -7.49 14.89 -18.55
C THR A 149 -8.22 13.65 -18.05
N ARG A 150 -8.78 12.82 -18.94
CA ARG A 150 -9.42 11.56 -18.54
C ARG A 150 -8.44 10.59 -17.88
N VAL A 151 -7.25 10.42 -18.45
CA VAL A 151 -6.22 9.55 -17.87
C VAL A 151 -5.79 10.06 -16.50
N VAL A 152 -5.58 11.36 -16.35
CA VAL A 152 -5.26 11.98 -15.06
C VAL A 152 -6.38 11.77 -14.04
N GLY A 153 -7.64 11.93 -14.44
CA GLY A 153 -8.80 11.65 -13.60
C GLY A 153 -8.81 10.21 -13.09
N ILE A 154 -8.57 9.24 -13.97
CA ILE A 154 -8.46 7.82 -13.59
C ILE A 154 -7.30 7.62 -12.61
N LEU A 155 -6.12 8.20 -12.87
CA LEU A 155 -4.96 8.05 -11.99
C LEU A 155 -5.16 8.71 -10.61
N LEU A 156 -5.96 9.78 -10.52
CA LEU A 156 -6.37 10.39 -9.25
C LEU A 156 -7.38 9.50 -8.51
N GLU A 157 -8.39 8.98 -9.21
CA GLU A 157 -9.41 8.08 -8.64
C GLU A 157 -8.79 6.79 -8.09
N GLU A 158 -7.89 6.20 -8.85
CA GLU A 158 -7.12 4.99 -8.49
C GLU A 158 -5.97 5.25 -7.51
N LYS A 159 -5.82 6.51 -7.03
CA LYS A 159 -4.83 6.93 -6.03
C LYS A 159 -3.39 6.66 -6.47
N TRP A 160 -3.11 6.71 -7.77
CA TRP A 160 -1.76 6.78 -8.31
C TRP A 160 -1.20 8.20 -8.24
N LEU A 161 -2.08 9.19 -8.31
CA LEU A 161 -1.77 10.61 -8.16
C LEU A 161 -2.52 11.18 -6.96
N ARG A 162 -2.02 12.29 -6.42
CA ARG A 162 -2.73 13.10 -5.43
C ARG A 162 -2.67 14.58 -5.80
N THR A 163 -3.66 15.33 -5.38
CA THR A 163 -3.62 16.79 -5.43
C THR A 163 -2.99 17.30 -4.14
N SER A 164 -1.88 18.05 -4.26
CA SER A 164 -1.35 18.85 -3.17
C SER A 164 -2.08 20.19 -3.21
N LEU A 165 -2.92 20.44 -2.21
CA LEU A 165 -3.39 21.80 -1.93
C LEU A 165 -2.19 22.57 -1.41
N THR A 166 -1.72 23.57 -2.16
CA THR A 166 -0.74 24.54 -1.65
C THR A 166 -1.36 25.23 -0.44
N GLY A 167 -0.96 24.80 0.76
CA GLY A 167 -1.50 25.31 2.01
C GLY A 167 -1.25 26.81 2.16
N ASP A 168 -2.33 27.59 2.25
CA ASP A 168 -2.57 28.86 2.96
C ASP A 168 -1.50 29.97 3.06
N SER A 169 -0.35 29.91 2.36
CA SER A 169 0.75 30.87 2.55
C SER A 169 1.21 31.60 1.28
N GLU A 170 0.60 31.37 0.12
CA GLU A 170 0.84 32.20 -1.07
C GLU A 170 -0.46 32.86 -1.54
N LYS A 171 -0.95 33.78 -0.70
CA LYS A 171 -1.70 34.95 -1.19
C LYS A 171 -0.75 35.82 -2.02
N GLN A 172 -0.35 35.33 -3.19
CA GLN A 172 0.25 36.17 -4.21
C GLN A 172 -0.70 36.22 -5.40
N HIS A 173 -1.24 37.43 -5.59
CA HIS A 173 -1.98 37.90 -6.75
C HIS A 173 -1.40 37.42 -8.10
N ARG A 174 -1.71 36.18 -8.50
CA ARG A 174 -1.56 35.70 -9.87
C ARG A 174 -2.89 35.13 -10.35
N ARG A 175 -3.66 36.02 -10.98
CA ARG A 175 -4.72 35.77 -11.99
C ARG A 175 -5.41 34.39 -11.92
N GLU A 176 -6.56 34.35 -11.24
CA GLU A 176 -7.77 33.56 -11.59
C GLU A 176 -7.61 32.09 -12.08
N SER A 177 -6.52 31.40 -11.75
CA SER A 177 -6.29 30.00 -12.13
C SER A 177 -5.35 29.32 -11.13
N VAL A 178 -5.90 28.83 -10.03
CA VAL A 178 -5.21 27.91 -9.11
C VAL A 178 -5.71 26.51 -9.48
N GLN A 179 -5.10 25.76 -10.43
CA GLN A 179 -3.77 25.13 -10.43
C GLN A 179 -3.52 24.27 -9.19
N ALA A 180 -4.35 23.24 -8.98
CA ALA A 180 -3.99 22.15 -8.07
C ALA A 180 -2.69 21.50 -8.56
N LYS A 181 -1.67 21.43 -7.69
CA LYS A 181 -0.42 20.76 -8.02
C LYS A 181 -0.67 19.25 -7.93
N ILE A 182 -0.48 18.55 -9.04
CA ILE A 182 -0.58 17.09 -9.08
C ILE A 182 0.77 16.49 -8.71
N GLU A 183 0.77 15.57 -7.78
CA GLU A 183 1.95 14.87 -7.27
C GLU A 183 1.74 13.35 -7.30
N LEU A 184 2.83 12.59 -7.17
CA LEU A 184 2.72 11.16 -6.94
C LEU A 184 2.00 10.91 -5.62
N ALA A 185 1.07 9.96 -5.63
CA ALA A 185 0.53 9.43 -4.39
C ALA A 185 1.62 8.64 -3.63
N PRO A 186 1.52 8.51 -2.29
CA PRO A 186 2.50 7.78 -1.48
C PRO A 186 2.78 6.35 -1.96
N ARG A 187 1.75 5.65 -2.45
CA ARG A 187 1.89 4.31 -3.03
C ARG A 187 2.78 4.32 -4.26
N THR A 188 2.48 5.20 -5.21
CA THR A 188 3.22 5.32 -6.46
C THR A 188 4.67 5.71 -6.21
N PHE A 189 4.90 6.58 -5.22
CA PHE A 189 6.24 6.91 -4.78
C PHE A 189 6.97 5.65 -4.25
N LEU A 190 6.33 4.89 -3.36
CA LEU A 190 6.91 3.65 -2.84
C LEU A 190 7.20 2.59 -3.92
N GLU A 191 6.35 2.51 -4.96
CA GLU A 191 6.51 1.54 -6.04
C GLU A 191 7.48 1.99 -7.14
N LEU A 192 7.53 3.29 -7.47
CA LEU A 192 8.18 3.79 -8.69
C LEU A 192 9.29 4.82 -8.45
N SER A 193 9.54 5.25 -7.21
CA SER A 193 10.55 6.29 -6.92
C SER A 193 11.94 5.93 -7.45
N HIS A 194 12.39 4.69 -7.27
CA HIS A 194 13.67 4.22 -7.80
C HIS A 194 13.74 4.29 -9.32
N TYR A 195 12.68 3.84 -10.00
CA TYR A 195 12.56 3.93 -11.46
C TYR A 195 12.59 5.39 -11.94
N ILE A 196 11.79 6.27 -11.33
CA ILE A 196 11.72 7.70 -11.69
C ILE A 196 13.08 8.39 -11.48
N THR A 197 13.78 8.04 -10.40
CA THR A 197 15.12 8.56 -10.11
C THR A 197 16.15 8.09 -11.12
N SER A 198 16.06 6.82 -11.55
CA SER A 198 16.94 6.27 -12.59
C SER A 198 16.74 6.93 -13.96
N LEU A 199 15.55 7.52 -14.21
CA LEU A 199 15.28 8.35 -15.38
C LEU A 199 15.83 9.78 -15.25
N GLY A 200 16.53 10.11 -14.17
CA GLY A 200 17.12 11.42 -13.93
C GLY A 200 16.15 12.48 -13.42
N PHE A 201 14.92 12.09 -13.08
CA PHE A 201 14.00 12.97 -12.37
C PHE A 201 14.34 12.99 -10.87
N ASP A 202 14.14 14.14 -10.23
CA ASP A 202 14.19 14.25 -8.78
C ASP A 202 13.12 13.29 -8.21
N GLU A 203 13.48 12.46 -7.21
CA GLU A 203 12.59 11.52 -6.50
C GLU A 203 11.23 12.15 -6.20
N ARG A 204 11.24 13.45 -5.95
CA ARG A 204 10.11 14.24 -5.42
C ARG A 204 9.29 14.96 -6.49
N LYS A 205 9.64 14.87 -7.78
CA LYS A 205 8.98 15.63 -8.84
C LYS A 205 8.55 14.73 -9.98
N LEU A 206 7.24 14.64 -10.20
CA LEU A 206 6.73 14.26 -11.51
C LEU A 206 7.22 15.25 -12.57
N PRO A 207 7.40 14.81 -13.83
CA PRO A 207 7.51 15.72 -14.96
C PRO A 207 6.36 16.75 -14.91
N GLN A 208 6.70 18.05 -14.94
CA GLN A 208 5.76 19.19 -14.79
C GLN A 208 4.82 19.38 -16.00
N PHE A 209 4.26 18.33 -16.58
CA PHE A 209 3.41 18.43 -17.78
C PHE A 209 1.92 18.59 -17.48
N LEU A 210 1.50 18.50 -16.21
CA LEU A 210 0.07 18.42 -15.86
C LEU A 210 -0.31 19.50 -14.86
N PHE A 211 -0.33 20.75 -15.32
CA PHE A 211 -1.18 21.77 -14.68
C PHE A 211 -2.60 21.53 -15.19
N HIS A 212 -3.47 21.01 -14.33
CA HIS A 212 -4.89 20.85 -14.64
C HIS A 212 -5.55 22.23 -14.68
N ARG A 213 -6.21 22.54 -15.80
CA ARG A 213 -7.16 23.65 -15.94
C ARG A 213 -8.55 23.05 -15.84
N ASP A 214 -9.32 23.46 -14.84
CA ASP A 214 -10.78 23.37 -14.86
C ASP A 214 -11.35 24.42 -15.81
#